data_AF-A0A7S3KG32-F1
#
_entry.id   AF-A0A7S3KG32-F1
#
_cell.length_a   1.000
_cell.length_b   1.000
_cell.length_c   1.000
_cell.angle_alpha   90.00
_cell.angle_beta   90.00
_cell.angle_gamma   90.00
#
_symmetry.space_group_name_H-M   'P 1'
#
loop_
_entity.id
_entity.type
_entity.pdbx_description
1 polymer ?
#
loop_
_entity_poly.entity_id
_entity_poly.type
_entity_poly.pdbx_seq_one_letter_code
_entity_poly.pdbx_strand_id
1 'polypeptide(L)'
;MLHPLWLYLLVFFFDFSVRGVAWATCITYFLNFFVPVMYITFNRKAVKEGCWNWINKDSFVGLFEYLQYGLPAMMMVALEFWAFGVVNLIGGMVGELELAASVIIFNILEFVYMIPAGFGFAASTLVGNNLGDSNPKNARIYVNLSVC
;
A
#
# COMPACT_ATOMS: atom_id res chain seq x y z
N MET A 1 13.06 2.65 1.00
CA MET A 1 14.37 3.26 0.70
C MET A 1 15.34 3.17 1.87
N LEU A 2 14.98 3.65 3.07
CA LEU A 2 15.91 3.66 4.20
C LEU A 2 15.94 2.35 5.04
N HIS A 3 15.02 1.42 4.76
CA HIS A 3 14.92 0.07 5.37
C HIS A 3 16.26 -0.68 5.57
N PRO A 4 17.11 -0.84 4.53
CA PRO A 4 18.35 -1.60 4.67
C PRO A 4 19.37 -0.95 5.63
N LEU A 5 19.31 0.37 5.82
CA LEU A 5 20.30 1.10 6.62
C LEU A 5 20.15 0.83 8.12
N TRP A 6 18.93 0.92 8.65
CA TRP A 6 18.68 0.57 10.05
C TRP A 6 18.66 -0.94 10.29
N LEU A 7 18.32 -1.74 9.29
CA LEU A 7 18.46 -3.20 9.39
C LEU A 7 19.93 -3.59 9.55
N TYR A 8 20.83 -2.97 8.80
CA TYR A 8 22.28 -3.16 8.96
C TYR A 8 22.76 -2.72 10.34
N LEU A 9 22.39 -1.51 10.79
CA LEU A 9 22.76 -1.00 12.11
C LEU A 9 22.23 -1.88 13.26
N LEU A 10 20.95 -2.22 13.27
CA LEU A 10 20.34 -2.94 14.39
C LEU A 10 20.74 -4.42 14.45
N VAL A 11 21.01 -5.05 13.31
CA VAL A 11 21.37 -6.46 13.25
C VAL A 11 22.88 -6.66 13.42
N PHE A 12 23.73 -5.88 12.74
CA PHE A 12 25.19 -6.08 12.77
C PHE A 12 25.90 -5.27 13.85
N PHE A 13 25.40 -4.09 14.24
CA PHE A 13 26.07 -3.26 15.26
C PHE A 13 25.61 -3.57 16.68
N PHE A 14 24.32 -3.94 16.85
CA PHE A 14 23.72 -4.22 18.16
C PHE A 14 23.49 -5.72 18.44
N ASP A 15 23.88 -6.62 17.52
CA ASP A 15 23.72 -8.08 17.64
C ASP A 15 22.30 -8.58 17.98
N PHE A 16 21.27 -7.79 17.71
CA PHE A 16 19.90 -8.13 18.09
C PHE A 16 19.25 -9.23 17.23
N SER A 17 19.96 -9.80 16.25
CA SER A 17 19.51 -10.91 15.40
C SER A 17 18.05 -10.69 14.95
N VAL A 18 17.15 -11.65 15.19
CA VAL A 18 15.73 -11.60 14.83
C VAL A 18 14.98 -10.42 15.47
N ARG A 19 15.32 -10.03 16.71
CA ARG A 19 14.68 -8.89 17.37
C ARG A 19 15.04 -7.57 16.68
N GLY A 20 16.26 -7.47 16.15
CA GLY A 20 16.74 -6.29 15.42
C GLY A 20 15.95 -6.07 14.13
N VAL A 21 15.60 -7.15 13.44
CA VAL A 21 14.74 -7.10 12.24
C VAL A 21 13.35 -6.57 12.59
N ALA A 22 12.73 -7.06 13.67
CA ALA A 22 11.41 -6.58 14.08
C ALA A 22 11.42 -5.07 14.39
N TRP A 23 12.41 -4.58 15.14
CA TRP A 23 12.56 -3.16 15.44
C TRP A 23 12.80 -2.31 14.18
N ALA A 24 13.66 -2.77 13.26
CA ALA A 24 13.92 -2.10 11.99
C ALA A 24 12.64 -1.93 11.15
N THR A 25 11.80 -2.96 11.10
CA THR A 25 10.51 -2.93 10.41
C THR A 25 9.55 -1.94 11.06
N CYS A 26 9.40 -1.99 12.39
CA CYS A 26 8.57 -1.02 13.13
C CYS A 26 8.99 0.42 12.85
N ILE A 27 10.30 0.72 12.95
CA ILE A 27 10.84 2.05 12.67
C ILE A 27 10.53 2.48 11.24
N THR A 28 10.65 1.58 10.27
CA THR A 28 10.33 1.89 8.88
C THR A 28 8.87 2.27 8.69
N TYR A 29 7.94 1.51 9.26
CA TYR A 29 6.52 1.81 9.14
C TYR A 29 6.15 3.11 9.84
N PHE A 30 6.72 3.36 11.03
CA PHE A 30 6.55 4.65 11.70
C PHE A 30 7.07 5.80 10.85
N LEU A 31 8.26 5.69 10.27
CA LEU A 31 8.81 6.74 9.39
C LEU A 31 7.98 6.93 8.12
N ASN A 32 7.48 5.84 7.52
CA ASN A 32 6.60 5.91 6.35
C ASN A 32 5.30 6.67 6.68
N PHE A 33 4.79 6.55 7.90
CA PHE A 33 3.63 7.32 8.36
C PHE A 33 3.98 8.77 8.73
N PHE A 34 5.01 8.98 9.56
CA PHE A 34 5.31 10.29 10.13
C PHE A 34 5.88 11.28 9.10
N VAL A 35 6.69 10.82 8.13
CA VAL A 35 7.32 11.71 7.15
C VAL A 35 6.28 12.43 6.27
N PRO A 36 5.31 11.73 5.63
CA PRO A 36 4.23 12.39 4.89
C PRO A 36 3.35 13.29 5.76
N VAL A 37 3.00 12.85 6.98
CA VAL A 37 2.17 13.65 7.91
C VAL A 37 2.89 14.95 8.29
N MET A 38 4.18 14.88 8.62
CA MET A 38 5.00 16.08 8.85
C MET A 38 5.06 16.95 7.60
N TYR A 39 5.34 16.37 6.43
CA TYR A 39 5.42 17.12 5.17
C TYR A 39 4.13 17.88 4.85
N ILE A 40 2.97 17.26 5.06
CA ILE A 40 1.66 17.90 4.82
C ILE A 40 1.39 19.00 5.86
N THR A 41 1.69 18.75 7.14
CA THR A 41 1.44 19.72 8.22
C THR A 41 2.38 20.93 8.20
N PHE A 42 3.64 20.77 7.76
CA PHE A 42 4.57 21.88 7.55
C PHE A 42 4.20 22.73 6.32
N ASN A 43 3.58 22.12 5.30
CA ASN A 43 3.10 22.84 4.13
C ASN A 43 1.80 23.60 4.44
N ARG A 44 1.94 24.85 4.89
CA ARG A 44 0.82 25.76 5.20
C ARG A 44 -0.23 25.91 4.10
N LYS A 45 0.11 25.68 2.82
CA LYS A 45 -0.85 25.70 1.70
C LYS A 45 -1.83 24.52 1.77
N ALA A 46 -1.33 23.30 1.96
CA ALA A 46 -2.17 22.09 2.05
C ALA A 46 -3.13 22.13 3.26
N VAL A 47 -2.67 22.69 4.38
CA VAL A 47 -3.51 22.88 5.57
C VAL A 47 -4.55 24.00 5.36
N LYS A 48 -4.18 25.10 4.68
CA LYS A 48 -5.11 26.20 4.37
C LYS A 48 -6.19 25.84 3.35
N GLU A 49 -5.88 24.96 2.40
CA GLU A 49 -6.82 24.49 1.39
C GLU A 49 -7.77 23.40 1.91
N GLY A 50 -7.67 23.03 3.20
CA GLY A 50 -8.55 22.04 3.83
C GLY A 50 -8.20 20.59 3.51
N CYS A 51 -7.06 20.32 2.87
CA CYS A 51 -6.62 18.96 2.52
C CYS A 51 -6.20 18.13 3.75
N TRP A 52 -5.89 18.78 4.88
CA TRP A 52 -5.55 18.10 6.12
C TRP A 52 -6.17 18.80 7.32
N ASN A 53 -7.22 18.17 7.87
CA ASN A 53 -7.82 18.55 9.14
C ASN A 53 -7.45 17.50 10.19
N TRP A 54 -7.06 17.96 11.37
CA TRP A 54 -6.94 17.07 12.53
C TRP A 54 -8.29 16.44 12.84
N ILE A 55 -8.28 15.25 13.45
CA ILE A 55 -9.48 14.47 13.77
C ILE A 55 -10.53 15.38 14.40
N ASN A 56 -11.60 15.64 13.66
CA ASN A 56 -12.74 16.46 14.10
C ASN A 56 -14.02 15.63 13.98
N LYS A 57 -15.12 16.11 14.56
CA LYS A 57 -16.45 15.46 14.44
C LYS A 57 -16.87 15.29 12.98
N ASP A 58 -16.47 16.22 12.12
CA ASP A 58 -16.73 16.17 10.67
C ASP A 58 -16.01 15.00 9.98
N SER A 59 -14.91 14.49 10.55
CA SER A 59 -14.18 13.32 10.02
C SER A 59 -14.99 12.02 10.14
N PHE A 60 -16.00 11.99 11.02
CA PHE A 60 -16.88 10.83 11.20
C PHE A 60 -18.14 10.92 10.34
N VAL A 61 -18.39 12.05 9.69
CA VAL A 61 -19.53 12.24 8.79
C VAL A 61 -19.26 11.49 7.50
N GLY A 62 -20.17 10.60 7.09
CA GLY A 62 -20.01 9.76 5.89
C GLY A 62 -19.07 8.55 6.07
N LEU A 63 -18.56 8.28 7.29
CA LEU A 63 -17.68 7.14 7.54
C LEU A 63 -18.34 5.79 7.20
N PHE A 64 -19.64 5.65 7.47
CA PHE A 64 -20.37 4.41 7.16
C PHE A 64 -20.50 4.18 5.65
N GLU A 65 -20.79 5.24 4.89
CA GLU A 65 -20.86 5.18 3.42
C GLU A 65 -19.48 4.86 2.84
N TYR A 66 -18.43 5.49 3.36
CA TYR A 66 -17.05 5.17 3.00
C TYR A 66 -16.70 3.70 3.29
N LEU A 67 -17.06 3.19 4.48
CA LEU A 67 -16.85 1.79 4.85
C LEU A 67 -17.65 0.84 3.95
N GLN A 68 -18.86 1.20 3.53
CA GLN A 68 -19.67 0.38 2.64
C GLN A 68 -18.99 0.16 1.27
N TYR A 69 -18.22 1.13 0.76
CA TYR A 69 -17.41 0.97 -0.46
C TYR A 69 -16.01 0.41 -0.17
N GLY A 70 -15.41 0.76 0.96
CA GLY A 70 -14.08 0.31 1.35
C GLY A 70 -14.03 -1.16 1.74
N LEU A 71 -15.06 -1.68 2.42
CA LEU A 71 -15.18 -3.09 2.81
C LEU A 71 -15.14 -4.06 1.63
N PRO A 72 -15.95 -3.90 0.56
CA PRO A 72 -15.89 -4.82 -0.58
C PRO A 72 -14.55 -4.73 -1.31
N ALA A 73 -13.95 -3.53 -1.44
CA ALA A 73 -12.62 -3.37 -2.02
C ALA A 73 -11.54 -4.08 -1.18
N MET A 74 -11.58 -3.90 0.15
CA MET A 74 -10.69 -4.59 1.08
C MET A 74 -10.86 -6.11 1.02
N MET A 75 -12.10 -6.60 0.96
CA MET A 75 -12.40 -8.03 0.85
C MET A 75 -11.89 -8.62 -0.47
N MET A 76 -12.02 -7.91 -1.58
CA MET A 76 -11.50 -8.35 -2.88
C MET A 76 -9.98 -8.58 -2.81
N VAL A 77 -9.24 -7.62 -2.26
CA VAL A 77 -7.78 -7.73 -2.09
C VAL A 77 -7.42 -8.80 -1.07
N ALA A 78 -8.13 -8.87 0.06
CA ALA A 78 -7.87 -9.88 1.09
C ALA A 78 -8.08 -11.31 0.55
N LEU A 79 -9.12 -11.53 -0.25
CA LEU A 79 -9.38 -12.82 -0.89
C LEU A 79 -8.27 -13.22 -1.85
N GLU A 80 -7.70 -12.26 -2.60
CA GLU A 80 -6.55 -12.50 -3.47
C GLU A 80 -5.33 -12.99 -2.67
N PHE A 81 -4.97 -12.29 -1.58
CA PHE A 81 -3.86 -12.71 -0.72
C PHE A 81 -4.12 -14.05 0.00
N TRP A 82 -5.34 -14.29 0.44
CA TRP A 82 -5.71 -15.56 1.07
C TRP A 82 -5.63 -16.72 0.08
N ALA A 83 -6.05 -16.52 -1.17
CA ALA A 83 -5.92 -17.53 -2.22
C ALA A 83 -4.45 -17.91 -2.43
N PHE A 84 -3.54 -16.92 -2.50
CA PHE A 84 -2.11 -17.19 -2.57
C PHE A 84 -1.57 -17.93 -1.33
N GLY A 85 -2.06 -17.58 -0.13
CA GLY A 85 -1.76 -18.29 1.09
C GLY A 85 -2.15 -19.77 1.03
N VAL A 86 -3.34 -20.09 0.51
CA VAL A 86 -3.81 -21.46 0.33
C VAL A 86 -2.95 -22.23 -0.70
N VAL A 87 -2.60 -21.61 -1.82
CA VAL A 87 -1.71 -22.23 -2.83
C VAL A 87 -0.34 -22.54 -2.24
N ASN A 88 0.24 -21.62 -1.46
CA ASN A 88 1.51 -21.85 -0.77
C ASN A 88 1.42 -22.95 0.29
N LEU A 89 0.31 -23.02 1.05
CA LEU A 89 0.09 -24.10 2.02
C LEU A 89 0.01 -25.47 1.33
N ILE A 90 -0.71 -25.56 0.20
CA ILE A 90 -0.80 -26.80 -0.59
C ILE A 90 0.57 -27.16 -1.16
N GLY A 91 1.32 -26.19 -1.71
CA GLY A 91 2.67 -26.40 -2.22
C GLY A 91 3.62 -26.93 -1.14
N GLY A 92 3.48 -26.46 0.10
CA GLY A 92 4.25 -26.95 1.25
C GLY A 92 3.91 -28.39 1.66
N MET A 93 2.73 -28.89 1.32
CA MET A 93 2.35 -30.29 1.54
C MET A 93 2.86 -31.23 0.43
N VAL A 94 3.15 -30.71 -0.77
CA VAL A 94 3.63 -31.50 -1.92
C VAL A 94 5.12 -31.82 -1.79
N GLY A 95 5.93 -30.83 -1.40
CA GLY A 95 7.36 -31.01 -1.15
C GLY A 95 8.11 -29.69 -1.01
N GLU A 96 9.27 -29.75 -0.35
CA GLU A 96 10.09 -28.55 -0.06
C GLU A 96 10.63 -27.90 -1.35
N LEU A 97 10.94 -28.72 -2.36
CA LEU A 97 11.46 -28.25 -3.64
C LEU A 97 10.38 -27.51 -4.45
N GLU A 98 9.16 -28.06 -4.52
CA GLU A 98 8.04 -27.41 -5.22
C GLU A 98 7.61 -26.12 -4.51
N LEU A 99 7.62 -26.11 -3.17
CA LEU A 99 7.33 -24.90 -2.40
C LEU A 99 8.36 -23.81 -2.68
N ALA A 100 9.66 -24.14 -2.61
CA ALA A 100 10.72 -23.16 -2.87
C ALA A 100 10.63 -22.58 -4.29
N ALA A 101 10.39 -23.42 -5.30
CA ALA A 101 10.20 -22.98 -6.68
C ALA A 101 8.99 -22.04 -6.82
N SER A 102 7.85 -22.40 -6.20
CA SER A 102 6.63 -21.59 -6.22
C SER A 102 6.83 -20.22 -5.57
N VAL A 103 7.55 -20.16 -4.45
CA VAL A 103 7.88 -18.90 -3.76
C VAL A 103 8.76 -18.01 -4.63
N ILE A 104 9.76 -18.55 -5.33
CA ILE A 104 10.61 -17.77 -6.24
C ILE A 104 9.79 -17.20 -7.39
N ILE A 105 8.93 -18.03 -8.02
CA ILE A 105 8.05 -17.59 -9.10
C ILE A 105 7.11 -16.48 -8.61
N PHE A 106 6.54 -16.64 -7.41
CA PHE A 106 5.64 -15.64 -6.82
C PHE A 106 6.34 -14.29 -6.59
N ASN A 107 7.57 -14.29 -6.06
CA ASN A 107 8.34 -13.06 -5.88
C ASN A 107 8.64 -12.35 -7.22
N ILE A 108 8.93 -13.11 -8.28
CA ILE A 108 9.13 -12.55 -9.62
C ILE A 108 7.82 -11.96 -10.15
N LEU A 109 6.70 -12.67 -9.95
CA LEU A 109 5.38 -12.20 -10.36
C LEU A 109 4.99 -10.91 -9.65
N GLU A 110 5.21 -10.81 -8.33
CA GLU A 110 4.98 -9.58 -7.55
C GLU A 110 5.80 -8.41 -8.09
N PHE A 111 7.07 -8.65 -8.41
CA PHE A 111 7.95 -7.62 -8.97
C PHE A 111 7.41 -7.08 -10.31
N VAL A 112 6.97 -7.98 -11.19
CA VAL A 112 6.37 -7.60 -12.47
C VAL A 112 5.03 -6.89 -12.27
N TYR A 113 4.21 -7.36 -11.32
CA TYR A 113 2.90 -6.78 -10.98
C TYR A 113 2.99 -5.37 -10.39
N MET A 114 4.11 -5.03 -9.73
CA MET A 114 4.30 -3.70 -9.16
C MET A 114 4.28 -2.58 -10.22
N ILE A 115 4.68 -2.89 -11.46
CA ILE A 115 4.66 -1.93 -12.58
C ILE A 115 3.21 -1.52 -12.94
N PRO A 116 2.32 -2.43 -13.38
CA PRO A 116 0.94 -2.09 -13.69
C PRO A 116 0.15 -1.61 -12.47
N ALA A 117 0.43 -2.14 -11.27
CA ALA A 117 -0.19 -1.64 -10.04
C ALA A 117 0.13 -0.15 -9.80
N GLY A 118 1.38 0.26 -10.03
CA GLY A 118 1.77 1.68 -9.96
C GLY A 118 1.00 2.58 -10.92
N PHE A 119 0.81 2.14 -12.17
CA PHE A 119 -0.03 2.85 -13.14
C PHE A 119 -1.50 2.91 -12.70
N GLY A 120 -2.03 1.81 -12.16
CA GLY A 120 -3.39 1.73 -11.61
C GLY A 120 -3.63 2.73 -10.47
N PHE A 121 -2.69 2.85 -9.53
CA PHE A 121 -2.78 3.83 -8.44
C PHE A 121 -2.69 5.28 -8.94
N ALA A 122 -1.80 5.56 -9.90
CA ALA A 122 -1.69 6.88 -10.52
C ALA A 122 -2.98 7.25 -11.27
N ALA A 123 -3.51 6.33 -12.08
CA ALA A 123 -4.76 6.53 -12.81
C ALA A 123 -5.95 6.72 -11.87
N SER A 124 -6.05 5.94 -10.80
CA SER A 124 -7.12 6.09 -9.79
C SER A 124 -7.09 7.47 -9.15
N THR A 125 -5.90 8.00 -8.87
CA THR A 125 -5.73 9.37 -8.34
C THR A 125 -6.16 10.43 -9.37
N LEU A 126 -5.78 10.27 -10.64
CA LEU A 126 -6.17 11.20 -11.71
C LEU A 126 -7.67 11.19 -11.98
N VAL A 127 -8.28 10.00 -12.01
CA VAL A 127 -9.73 9.83 -12.18
C VAL A 127 -10.47 10.44 -10.99
N GLY A 128 -10.03 10.17 -9.76
CA GLY A 128 -10.60 10.76 -8.55
C GLY A 128 -10.56 12.29 -8.56
N ASN A 129 -9.42 12.87 -8.93
CA ASN A 129 -9.27 14.33 -9.03
C ASN A 129 -10.19 14.94 -10.11
N ASN A 130 -10.24 14.35 -11.32
CA ASN A 130 -11.08 14.87 -12.41
C ASN A 130 -12.58 14.70 -12.16
N LEU A 131 -12.97 13.63 -11.45
CA LEU A 131 -14.36 13.42 -11.04
C LEU A 131 -14.78 14.44 -9.98
N GLY A 132 -13.88 14.79 -9.04
CA GLY A 132 -14.07 15.86 -8.07
C GLY A 132 -14.23 17.24 -8.72
N ASP A 133 -13.47 17.51 -9.78
CA ASP A 133 -13.57 18.75 -10.58
C ASP A 133 -14.78 18.78 -11.54
N SER A 134 -15.71 17.82 -11.43
CA SER A 134 -16.90 17.71 -12.28
C SER A 134 -16.60 17.62 -13.79
N ASN A 135 -15.44 17.05 -14.16
CA ASN A 135 -15.04 16.85 -15.56
C ASN A 135 -15.05 15.35 -15.96
N PRO A 136 -16.23 14.79 -16.25
CA PRO A 136 -16.38 13.35 -16.54
C PRO A 136 -15.77 12.93 -17.89
N LYS A 137 -15.56 13.88 -18.83
CA LYS A 137 -14.94 13.59 -20.13
C LYS A 137 -13.48 13.19 -19.96
N ASN A 138 -12.74 13.94 -19.15
CA ASN A 138 -11.34 13.64 -18.85
C ASN A 138 -11.21 12.37 -17.99
N ALA A 139 -12.09 12.19 -17.00
CA ALA A 139 -12.11 10.96 -16.20
C ALA A 139 -12.23 9.69 -17.08
N ARG A 140 -13.08 9.70 -18.11
CA ARG A 140 -13.24 8.56 -19.03
C ARG A 140 -12.00 8.28 -19.87
N ILE A 141 -11.25 9.31 -20.26
CA ILE A 141 -9.98 9.15 -20.99
C ILE A 141 -8.94 8.47 -20.09
N TYR A 142 -8.81 8.90 -18.84
CA TYR A 142 -7.88 8.29 -17.89
C TYR A 142 -8.23 6.84 -17.55
N VAL A 143 -9.52 6.51 -17.42
CA VAL A 143 -9.96 5.11 -17.23
C VAL A 143 -9.56 4.26 -18.43
N ASN A 144 -9.81 4.71 -19.65
CA ASN A 144 -9.44 3.96 -20.85
C ASN A 144 -7.91 3.77 -20.99
N LEU A 145 -7.12 4.74 -20.54
CA LEU A 145 -5.65 4.64 -20.52
C LEU A 145 -5.13 3.67 -19.45
N SER A 146 -5.88 3.44 -18.37
CA SER A 146 -5.49 2.53 -17.29
C SER A 146 -5.86 1.06 -17.51
N VAL A 147 -6.78 0.78 -18.45
CA VAL A 147 -7.27 -0.58 -18.76
C VAL A 147 -6.53 -1.21 -19.95
N CYS A 148 -5.62 -0.47 -20.59
CA CYS A 148 -4.71 -0.97 -21.62
C CYS A 148 -3.40 -1.48 -21.00
#